data_AF-A0A9X1T4T6-F1
#
_entry.id   AF-A0A9X1T4T6-F1
#
_cell.length_a   1.000
_cell.length_b   1.000
_cell.length_c   1.000
_cell.angle_alpha   90.00
_cell.angle_beta   90.00
_cell.angle_gamma   90.00
#
_symmetry.space_group_name_H-M   'P 1'
#
loop_
_entity.id
_entity.type
_entity.pdbx_description
1 polymer ?
#
loop_
_entity_poly.entity_id
_entity_poly.type
_entity_poly.pdbx_seq_one_letter_code
_entity_poly.pdbx_strand_id
1 'polypeptide(L)' 'METKALSEAMVVAASEKAIWLRGRKAFRLHGLGAPNPYPSDDDPSKELWEDGFNYEREWAAERQPRF' A
#
# COMPACT_ATOMS: atom_id res chain seq x y z
N MET A 1 7.16 -31.53 -1.14
CA MET A 1 7.78 -30.33 -0.52
C MET A 1 7.35 -29.03 -1.19
N GLU A 2 6.99 -29.03 -2.48
CA GLU A 2 6.60 -27.81 -3.22
C GLU A 2 5.31 -27.12 -2.74
N THR A 3 4.31 -27.87 -2.28
CA THR A 3 3.02 -27.30 -1.85
C THR A 3 3.11 -26.43 -0.60
N LYS A 4 4.05 -26.72 0.30
CA LYS A 4 4.29 -25.89 1.51
C LYS A 4 4.88 -24.53 1.15
N ALA A 5 5.89 -24.52 0.26
CA ALA A 5 6.52 -23.29 -0.20
C ALA A 5 5.55 -22.39 -0.97
N LEU A 6 4.66 -22.97 -1.80
CA LEU A 6 3.62 -22.21 -2.48
C LEU A 6 2.62 -21.57 -1.50
N SER A 7 2.17 -22.34 -0.50
CA SER A 7 1.25 -21.82 0.51
C SER A 7 1.86 -20.66 1.31
N GLU A 8 3.13 -20.76 1.66
CA GLU A 8 3.87 -19.70 2.36
C GLU A 8 3.99 -18.44 1.50
N ALA A 9 4.35 -18.60 0.22
CA ALA A 9 4.44 -17.47 -0.71
C ALA A 9 3.08 -16.76 -0.90
N MET A 10 1.96 -17.51 -0.95
CA MET A 10 0.62 -16.92 -1.03
C MET A 10 0.25 -16.11 0.21
N VAL A 11 0.67 -16.56 1.40
CA VAL A 11 0.42 -15.82 2.66
C VAL A 11 1.21 -14.51 2.67
N VAL A 12 2.47 -14.54 2.25
CA VAL A 12 3.30 -13.33 2.14
C VAL A 12 2.66 -12.34 1.15
N ALA A 13 2.31 -12.79 -0.06
CA ALA A 13 1.67 -11.94 -1.06
C ALA A 13 0.33 -11.35 -0.58
N ALA A 14 -0.46 -12.11 0.18
CA ALA A 14 -1.70 -11.62 0.76
C ALA A 14 -1.44 -10.51 1.81
N SER A 15 -0.38 -10.67 2.61
CA SER A 15 0.05 -9.67 3.58
C SER A 15 0.51 -8.38 2.90
N GLU A 16 1.39 -8.48 1.90
CA GLU A 16 1.89 -7.34 1.12
C GLU A 16 0.74 -6.57 0.45
N LYS A 17 -0.20 -7.29 -0.17
CA LYS A 17 -1.39 -6.69 -0.77
C LYS A 17 -2.25 -5.96 0.27
N ALA A 18 -2.39 -6.50 1.48
CA ALA A 18 -3.15 -5.84 2.54
C ALA A 18 -2.48 -4.52 2.99
N ILE A 19 -1.16 -4.49 3.07
CA ILE A 19 -0.37 -3.30 3.39
C ILE A 19 -0.57 -2.23 2.32
N TRP A 20 -0.42 -2.60 1.05
CA TRP A 20 -0.63 -1.70 -0.09
C TRP A 20 -2.06 -1.12 -0.13
N LEU A 21 -3.08 -1.96 0.08
CA LEU A 21 -4.49 -1.52 0.15
C LEU A 21 -4.73 -0.57 1.33
N ARG A 22 -4.02 -0.74 2.44
CA ARG A 22 -4.11 0.16 3.60
C ARG A 22 -3.57 1.55 3.25
N GLY A 23 -2.50 1.64 2.47
CA GLY A 23 -1.96 2.91 1.93
C GLY A 23 -2.99 3.66 1.10
N ARG A 24 -3.59 2.97 0.13
CA ARG A 24 -4.68 3.53 -0.70
C ARG A 24 -5.84 4.05 0.14
N LYS A 25 -6.30 3.24 1.10
CA LYS A 25 -7.41 3.60 1.98
C LYS A 25 -7.07 4.83 2.84
N ALA A 26 -5.84 4.94 3.32
CA ALA A 26 -5.40 6.07 4.11
C ALA A 26 -5.48 7.39 3.31
N PHE A 27 -5.02 7.40 2.05
CA PHE A 27 -5.17 8.57 1.18
C PHE A 27 -6.65 8.93 0.97
N ARG A 28 -7.52 7.95 0.69
CA ARG A 28 -8.96 8.21 0.51
C ARG A 28 -9.63 8.84 1.74
N LEU A 29 -9.19 8.46 2.94
CA LEU A 29 -9.81 8.90 4.19
C LEU A 29 -9.24 10.22 4.70
N HIS A 30 -7.93 10.43 4.56
CA HIS A 30 -7.22 11.53 5.22
C HIS A 30 -6.45 12.44 4.26
N GLY A 31 -6.44 12.12 2.96
CA GLY A 31 -5.69 12.87 1.95
C GLY A 31 -4.19 12.90 2.26
N LEU A 32 -3.55 14.03 1.97
CA LEU A 32 -2.11 14.25 2.16
C LEU A 32 -1.67 14.19 3.64
N GLY A 33 -2.60 14.29 4.59
CA GLY A 33 -2.30 14.27 6.02
C GLY A 33 -2.26 12.87 6.64
N ALA A 34 -2.43 11.79 5.87
CA ALA A 34 -2.44 10.44 6.43
C ALA A 34 -1.03 10.02 6.88
N PRO A 35 -0.83 9.68 8.17
CA PRO A 35 0.47 9.20 8.63
C PRO A 35 0.70 7.76 8.19
N ASN A 36 1.92 7.46 7.77
CA ASN A 36 2.37 6.08 7.56
C ASN A 36 2.49 5.38 8.94
N PRO A 37 1.78 4.26 9.18
CA PRO A 37 1.85 3.56 10.47
C PRO A 37 3.14 2.75 10.66
N TYR A 38 3.99 2.61 9.64
CA TYR A 38 5.25 1.88 9.71
C TYR A 38 6.41 2.88 9.97
N PRO A 39 7.02 2.85 11.17
CA PRO A 39 7.89 3.94 11.63
C PRO A 39 9.34 3.83 11.13
N SER A 40 9.78 2.65 10.69
CA SER A 40 11.18 2.39 10.34
C SER A 40 11.41 2.59 8.84
N ASP A 41 12.46 3.32 8.47
CA ASP A 41 12.86 3.50 7.07
C ASP A 41 13.29 2.18 6.43
N ASP A 42 13.81 1.23 7.22
CA ASP A 42 14.23 -0.09 6.74
C ASP A 42 13.09 -1.14 6.70
N ASP A 43 11.84 -0.77 7.03
CA ASP A 43 10.70 -1.70 7.01
C ASP A 43 10.09 -1.77 5.59
N PRO A 44 10.13 -2.92 4.90
CA PRO A 44 9.50 -3.07 3.58
C PRO A 44 7.99 -2.76 3.58
N SER A 45 7.33 -2.90 4.73
CA SER A 45 5.92 -2.55 4.90
C SER A 45 5.69 -1.04 4.74
N LYS A 46 6.69 -0.22 5.08
CA LYS A 46 6.65 1.24 4.93
C LYS A 46 6.58 1.61 3.46
N GLU A 47 7.50 1.09 2.66
CA GLU A 47 7.56 1.30 1.21
C GLU A 47 6.28 0.80 0.52
N LEU A 48 5.85 -0.43 0.83
CA LEU A 48 4.62 -1.01 0.27
C LEU A 48 3.36 -0.18 0.59
N TRP A 49 3.30 0.41 1.78
CA TRP A 49 2.19 1.29 2.14
C TRP A 49 2.26 2.62 1.38
N GLU A 50 3.46 3.20 1.23
CA GLU A 50 3.69 4.45 0.49
C GLU A 50 3.34 4.30 -0.99
N ASP A 51 3.70 3.17 -1.60
CA ASP A 51 3.32 2.83 -2.97
C ASP A 51 1.80 2.82 -3.15
N GLY A 52 1.08 2.19 -2.22
CA GLY A 52 -0.38 2.19 -2.22
C GLY A 52 -0.95 3.59 -2.06
N PHE A 53 -0.41 4.37 -1.14
CA PHE A 53 -0.83 5.74 -0.90
C PHE A 53 -0.62 6.63 -2.14
N ASN A 54 0.57 6.56 -2.75
CA ASN A 54 0.95 7.34 -3.92
C ASN A 54 0.14 6.95 -5.16
N TYR A 55 -0.10 5.65 -5.37
CA TYR A 55 -0.99 5.17 -6.44
C TYR A 55 -2.36 5.83 -6.37
N GLU A 56 -2.98 5.87 -5.19
CA GLU A 56 -4.31 6.46 -5.04
C GLU A 56 -4.28 7.99 -5.18
N ARG A 57 -3.21 8.63 -4.70
CA ARG A 57 -2.98 10.07 -4.87
C ARG A 57 -2.92 10.45 -6.35
N GLU A 58 -2.13 9.72 -7.14
CA GLU A 58 -1.96 9.96 -8.58
C GLU A 58 -3.26 9.69 -9.33
N TRP A 59 -3.93 8.58 -9.02
CA TRP A 59 -5.23 8.24 -9.59
C TRP A 59 -6.30 9.30 -9.28
N ALA A 60 -6.28 9.91 -8.08
CA ALA A 60 -7.16 11.00 -7.72
C ALA A 60 -6.81 12.31 -8.46
N ALA A 61 -5.52 12.58 -8.67
CA ALA A 61 -5.06 13.74 -9.43
C ALA A 61 -5.45 13.66 -10.92
N GLU A 62 -5.38 12.47 -11.52
CA GLU A 62 -5.85 12.23 -12.90
C GLU A 62 -7.36 12.44 -13.07
N ARG A 63 -8.14 12.25 -12.01
CA ARG A 63 -9.59 12.46 -12.01
C ARG A 63 -10.03 13.90 -11.86
N GLN A 64 -9.13 14.81 -11.44
CA GLN A 64 -9.47 16.22 -11.37
C GLN A 64 -9.38 16.82 -12.78
N PRO A 65 -10.48 17.37 -13.33
CA PRO A 65 -10.44 18.02 -14.63
C PRO A 65 -9.53 19.25 -14.53
N ARG A 66 -8.50 19.28 -15.41
CA ARG A 66 -7.65 20.44 -15.59
C ARG A 66 -8.51 21.53 -16.24
N PHE A 67 -9.01 22.45 -15.43
CA PHE A 67 -9.63 23.70 -15.87
C PHE A 67 -8.66 24.85 -15.62
#